data_AF-A0A847RRL7-F1
#
_entry.id   AF-A0A847RRL7-F1
#
_cell.length_a   1.000
_cell.length_b   1.000
_cell.length_c   1.000
_cell.angle_alpha   90.00
_cell.angle_beta   90.00
_cell.angle_gamma   90.00
#
_symmetry.space_group_name_H-M   'P 1'
#
loop_
_entity.id
_entity.type
_entity.pdbx_description
1 polymer ?
#
loop_
_entity_poly.entity_id
_entity_poly.type
_entity_poly.pdbx_seq_one_letter_code
_entity_poly.pdbx_strand_id
1 'polypeptide(L)'
;MRTELKILTAISVTCWLLCWCQIAFAQDQPVTDTTPKRGNGLMKKIGEYRDSLRNKEYRQSFIRRITKQDVQTPDVDMDSVITKSEAYFTPFVGKVIRNIYYRQVKVFGPRSINDTTFTTSMKLIHLANRLHFDSREWVVRQSLFFREGTRLDPYELADNERYLRNRPFFSDARIHVRNGNPDSDSVDVEVVTKDVFEYGVDLSQFSATNIKTRVSNNNLLGAGQALQAGFQWRSDYSPTWNTEARYTKYNVLGSFVDLGVGYSTLNITTPLDTNVYEGTIYLSLNRPLYRNAAKWVGGLMLAENWSINILGREQQTIDSLLYRDYRYTVIDGWAGYNFINNYGHNGSSNQKPNFAVLFRHFNLNFSRMPEQDTFKRDPVYNDHRYYLLEFQVYRLDYFKAHQFFGFGRTEDIPLGYNLKAATGWETWRDRRRLYTGLEAQKYWTTRRQGLFNTTVGVSTFWQGGALEDAVIHARAEYYSRLFSIRKSRFRQFVNLDYLESPNPFFYKPLNINNDNGIWGYRNTKLNGYQRLNFGSETVYYSPLRFLGFKFNFFASLQASMITARNDNLFSNPVYLGIGGGFRIKNENLSLNTIKVSGYYFPNAPVLQPKSMVEITTIVDFRFDVSALKAPAFLSFR
;
A
#
# COMPACT_ATOMS: atom_id res chain seq x y z
N MET A 1 -16.07 -47.53 64.17
CA MET A 1 -17.05 -46.45 63.87
C MET A 1 -16.70 -45.80 62.53
N ARG A 2 -17.58 -44.95 62.00
CA ARG A 2 -17.48 -44.18 60.72
C ARG A 2 -16.12 -43.45 60.56
N THR A 3 -15.58 -43.15 59.36
CA THR A 3 -16.10 -43.27 57.96
C THR A 3 -14.97 -43.29 56.91
N GLU A 4 -15.16 -44.11 55.85
CA GLU A 4 -14.73 -44.02 54.41
C GLU A 4 -13.31 -43.52 53.99
N LEU A 5 -12.50 -44.24 53.16
CA LEU A 5 -12.61 -44.69 51.74
C LEU A 5 -12.44 -43.55 50.69
N LYS A 6 -11.63 -43.60 49.61
CA LYS A 6 -10.68 -44.56 48.96
C LYS A 6 -9.47 -43.76 48.36
N ILE A 7 -8.23 -44.22 48.07
CA ILE A 7 -7.62 -45.51 47.61
C ILE A 7 -7.80 -45.74 46.07
N LEU A 8 -6.81 -46.00 45.20
CA LEU A 8 -5.34 -46.23 45.32
C LEU A 8 -4.60 -45.90 43.98
N THR A 9 -3.26 -45.98 43.94
CA THR A 9 -2.35 -45.81 42.77
C THR A 9 -1.21 -46.87 42.75
N ALA A 10 -0.86 -47.47 41.60
CA ALA A 10 0.40 -48.22 41.28
C ALA A 10 0.31 -48.75 39.81
N ILE A 11 1.32 -48.73 38.91
CA ILE A 11 2.65 -49.43 38.87
C ILE A 11 2.44 -50.97 38.75
N SER A 12 3.00 -51.77 37.83
CA SER A 12 4.26 -51.79 37.01
C SER A 12 3.99 -52.35 35.57
N VAL A 13 4.89 -52.67 34.60
CA VAL A 13 6.34 -52.43 34.27
C VAL A 13 6.58 -52.61 32.74
N THR A 14 7.81 -52.47 32.22
CA THR A 14 8.23 -52.60 30.79
C THR A 14 9.02 -53.87 30.42
N CYS A 15 8.96 -54.32 29.13
CA CYS A 15 9.99 -55.03 28.29
C CYS A 15 9.35 -56.07 27.32
N TRP A 16 9.94 -56.54 26.20
CA TRP A 16 10.86 -55.97 25.17
C TRP A 16 10.97 -56.98 23.98
N LEU A 17 11.04 -56.51 22.72
CA LEU A 17 11.54 -57.18 21.48
C LEU A 17 10.93 -58.49 20.87
N LEU A 18 10.98 -58.54 19.51
CA LEU A 18 11.07 -59.71 18.59
C LEU A 18 9.85 -60.69 18.49
N CYS A 19 9.52 -61.35 17.36
CA CYS A 19 9.82 -61.15 15.92
C CYS A 19 8.73 -61.84 15.02
N TRP A 20 9.01 -62.06 13.72
CA TRP A 20 8.25 -62.78 12.66
C TRP A 20 7.47 -64.05 13.09
N CYS A 21 6.43 -64.52 12.38
CA CYS A 21 6.32 -64.63 10.91
C CYS A 21 4.87 -64.68 10.30
N GLN A 22 4.81 -65.06 9.01
CA GLN A 22 3.69 -65.05 8.03
C GLN A 22 2.47 -65.94 8.41
N ILE A 23 1.30 -65.78 7.77
CA ILE A 23 0.88 -66.46 6.50
C ILE A 23 -0.24 -65.65 5.78
N ALA A 24 -0.48 -65.93 4.48
CA ALA A 24 -1.44 -65.23 3.60
C ALA A 24 -2.75 -66.04 3.32
N PHE A 25 -3.43 -65.75 2.20
CA PHE A 25 -4.77 -66.23 1.76
C PHE A 25 -5.97 -65.51 2.43
N ALA A 26 -7.10 -65.20 1.76
CA ALA A 26 -7.44 -65.21 0.32
C ALA A 26 -8.49 -64.11 0.00
N GLN A 27 -8.97 -64.05 -1.24
CA GLN A 27 -10.00 -63.10 -1.70
C GLN A 27 -11.40 -63.43 -1.16
N ASP A 28 -12.24 -62.41 -1.02
CA ASP A 28 -13.62 -62.48 -1.55
C ASP A 28 -14.14 -61.09 -1.96
N GLN A 29 -15.10 -61.02 -2.89
CA GLN A 29 -15.77 -59.78 -3.31
C GLN A 29 -17.29 -59.95 -3.41
N PRO A 30 -18.09 -59.23 -2.60
CA PRO A 30 -19.52 -59.11 -2.84
C PRO A 30 -19.78 -58.11 -3.98
N VAL A 31 -20.36 -58.61 -5.08
CA VAL A 31 -20.92 -57.82 -6.18
C VAL A 31 -22.39 -57.47 -5.86
N THR A 32 -23.01 -56.61 -6.67
CA THR A 32 -24.40 -56.08 -6.62
C THR A 32 -24.60 -54.86 -5.68
N ASP A 33 -25.50 -53.91 -5.96
CA ASP A 33 -26.47 -53.79 -7.07
C ASP A 33 -26.62 -52.34 -7.57
N THR A 34 -26.95 -52.16 -8.85
CA THR A 34 -27.15 -50.84 -9.49
C THR A 34 -28.61 -50.39 -9.45
N THR A 35 -29.04 -49.81 -8.33
CA THR A 35 -30.33 -49.10 -8.22
C THR A 35 -30.15 -47.59 -7.98
N PRO A 36 -30.74 -46.70 -8.81
CA PRO A 36 -30.56 -45.25 -8.68
C PRO A 36 -31.41 -44.67 -7.54
N LYS A 37 -30.84 -44.54 -6.34
CA LYS A 37 -31.56 -43.98 -5.17
C LYS A 37 -31.95 -42.52 -5.39
N ARG A 38 -33.26 -42.27 -5.29
CA ARG A 38 -33.96 -41.01 -5.58
C ARG A 38 -33.68 -39.94 -4.50
N GLY A 39 -33.22 -38.74 -4.90
CA GLY A 39 -33.48 -37.51 -4.14
C GLY A 39 -32.69 -37.20 -2.85
N ASN A 40 -31.39 -37.51 -2.74
CA ASN A 40 -30.59 -37.06 -1.58
C ASN A 40 -30.38 -35.52 -1.55
N GLY A 41 -31.05 -34.84 -0.62
CA GLY A 41 -31.10 -33.38 -0.49
C GLY A 41 -29.80 -32.68 -0.04
N LEU A 42 -29.76 -31.36 -0.26
CA LEU A 42 -28.57 -30.52 -0.11
C LEU A 42 -27.90 -30.61 1.28
N MET A 43 -28.70 -30.57 2.36
CA MET A 43 -28.18 -30.66 3.74
C MET A 43 -27.42 -31.96 4.00
N LYS A 44 -27.88 -33.10 3.47
CA LYS A 44 -27.19 -34.38 3.68
C LYS A 44 -25.83 -34.39 2.99
N LYS A 45 -25.75 -33.86 1.76
CA LYS A 45 -24.48 -33.68 1.04
C LYS A 45 -23.53 -32.71 1.79
N ILE A 46 -24.06 -31.67 2.44
CA ILE A 46 -23.26 -30.76 3.28
C ILE A 46 -22.74 -31.47 4.52
N GLY A 47 -23.54 -32.34 5.17
CA GLY A 47 -23.09 -33.18 6.29
C GLY A 47 -22.01 -34.18 5.89
N GLU A 48 -22.27 -34.98 4.84
CA GLU A 48 -21.33 -35.93 4.25
C GLU A 48 -20.01 -35.27 3.83
N TYR A 49 -20.06 -34.03 3.31
CA TYR A 49 -18.90 -33.22 2.94
C TYR A 49 -18.16 -32.60 4.14
N ARG A 50 -18.88 -32.16 5.20
CA ARG A 50 -18.27 -31.71 6.46
C ARG A 50 -17.49 -32.85 7.11
N ASP A 51 -18.06 -34.05 7.10
CA ASP A 51 -17.47 -35.22 7.74
C ASP A 51 -16.38 -35.87 6.86
N SER A 52 -16.43 -35.75 5.53
CA SER A 52 -15.28 -36.07 4.67
C SER A 52 -14.10 -35.11 4.87
N LEU A 53 -14.35 -33.82 5.16
CA LEU A 53 -13.31 -32.86 5.53
C LEU A 53 -12.68 -33.13 6.91
N ARG A 54 -13.28 -33.99 7.75
CA ARG A 54 -12.63 -34.52 8.97
C ARG A 54 -11.62 -35.63 8.67
N ASN A 55 -11.79 -36.39 7.58
CA ASN A 55 -10.81 -37.40 7.18
C ASN A 55 -9.51 -36.74 6.71
N LYS A 56 -8.40 -37.09 7.35
CA LYS A 56 -7.05 -36.56 7.09
C LYS A 56 -6.63 -36.69 5.62
N GLU A 57 -6.93 -37.82 4.99
CA GLU A 57 -6.51 -38.14 3.62
C GLU A 57 -7.37 -37.45 2.58
N TYR A 58 -8.70 -37.47 2.75
CA TYR A 58 -9.61 -36.70 1.89
C TYR A 58 -9.32 -35.21 1.98
N ARG A 59 -9.08 -34.68 3.20
CA ARG A 59 -8.64 -33.30 3.39
C ARG A 59 -7.32 -33.02 2.69
N GLN A 60 -6.34 -33.92 2.74
CA GLN A 60 -5.06 -33.74 2.04
C GLN A 60 -5.19 -33.82 0.51
N SER A 61 -5.99 -34.73 -0.04
CA SER A 61 -6.21 -34.82 -1.49
C SER A 61 -7.03 -33.65 -2.03
N PHE A 62 -8.07 -33.22 -1.28
CA PHE A 62 -8.86 -32.03 -1.55
C PHE A 62 -8.00 -30.75 -1.53
N ILE A 63 -7.15 -30.59 -0.50
CA ILE A 63 -6.17 -29.49 -0.44
C ILE A 63 -5.24 -29.55 -1.64
N ARG A 64 -4.53 -30.66 -1.90
CA ARG A 64 -3.60 -30.79 -3.06
C ARG A 64 -4.28 -30.45 -4.39
N ARG A 65 -5.50 -30.95 -4.61
CA ARG A 65 -6.28 -30.74 -5.84
C ARG A 65 -6.68 -29.27 -6.08
N ILE A 66 -6.82 -28.47 -5.02
CA ILE A 66 -7.25 -27.07 -5.10
C ILE A 66 -6.08 -26.09 -4.96
N THR A 67 -5.07 -26.40 -4.14
CA THR A 67 -3.85 -25.58 -4.00
C THR A 67 -2.90 -25.73 -5.18
N LYS A 68 -2.97 -26.86 -5.91
CA LYS A 68 -2.05 -27.22 -7.00
C LYS A 68 -0.57 -27.14 -6.59
N GLN A 69 -0.26 -27.56 -5.36
CA GLN A 69 1.08 -27.47 -4.77
C GLN A 69 2.20 -28.13 -5.59
N ASP A 70 1.88 -29.14 -6.40
CA ASP A 70 2.85 -29.91 -7.20
C ASP A 70 2.95 -29.46 -8.68
N VAL A 71 2.27 -28.37 -9.07
CA VAL A 71 2.57 -27.73 -10.37
C VAL A 71 3.93 -27.06 -10.26
N GLN A 72 4.92 -27.63 -10.96
CA GLN A 72 6.25 -27.02 -11.07
C GLN A 72 6.10 -25.57 -11.52
N THR A 73 6.52 -24.63 -10.68
CA THR A 73 6.83 -23.28 -11.13
C THR A 73 8.02 -23.40 -12.07
N PRO A 74 7.93 -22.95 -13.34
CA PRO A 74 9.14 -22.80 -14.14
C PRO A 74 10.06 -21.84 -13.39
N ASP A 75 11.28 -22.27 -13.10
CA ASP A 75 12.26 -21.46 -12.39
C ASP A 75 12.77 -20.35 -13.31
N VAL A 76 12.04 -19.24 -13.29
CA VAL A 76 12.55 -17.94 -13.72
C VAL A 76 13.54 -17.49 -12.66
N ASP A 77 14.74 -18.07 -12.67
CA ASP A 77 15.83 -17.73 -11.74
C ASP A 77 16.29 -16.25 -11.90
N MET A 78 15.85 -15.62 -13.00
CA MET A 78 15.94 -14.18 -13.24
C MET A 78 15.02 -13.32 -12.35
N ASP A 79 14.07 -13.89 -11.59
CA ASP A 79 13.11 -13.18 -10.70
C ASP A 79 13.81 -12.29 -9.63
N SER A 80 15.12 -12.45 -9.40
CA SER A 80 15.92 -11.63 -8.48
C SER A 80 16.83 -10.58 -9.16
N VAL A 81 16.92 -10.55 -10.49
CA VAL A 81 17.87 -9.68 -11.21
C VAL A 81 17.29 -8.28 -11.41
N ILE A 82 17.92 -7.29 -10.77
CA ILE A 82 17.58 -5.87 -10.87
C ILE A 82 17.96 -5.36 -12.27
N THR A 83 17.05 -5.53 -13.24
CA THR A 83 17.26 -5.23 -14.66
C THR A 83 16.73 -3.83 -15.02
N LYS A 84 17.56 -3.05 -15.72
CA LYS A 84 17.21 -1.72 -16.26
C LYS A 84 15.95 -1.78 -17.13
N SER A 85 14.97 -0.92 -16.88
CA SER A 85 13.67 -0.97 -17.58
C SER A 85 13.75 -0.62 -19.06
N GLU A 86 14.71 0.21 -19.45
CA GLU A 86 14.96 0.69 -20.81
C GLU A 86 15.76 -0.30 -21.68
N ALA A 87 16.48 -1.24 -21.07
CA ALA A 87 17.50 -2.07 -21.73
C ALA A 87 16.95 -3.06 -22.80
N TYR A 88 15.64 -3.31 -22.81
CA TYR A 88 14.98 -4.07 -23.88
C TYR A 88 14.73 -3.22 -25.15
N PHE A 89 14.60 -1.91 -25.00
CA PHE A 89 14.26 -0.99 -26.09
C PHE A 89 15.49 -0.35 -26.75
N THR A 90 16.66 -0.37 -26.10
CA THR A 90 17.90 0.23 -26.62
C THR A 90 18.37 -0.28 -28.00
N PRO A 91 18.11 -1.52 -28.45
CA PRO A 91 18.44 -1.95 -29.82
C PRO A 91 17.60 -1.29 -30.92
N PHE A 92 16.52 -0.59 -30.56
CA PHE A 92 15.55 -0.01 -31.49
C PHE A 92 15.52 1.52 -31.48
N VAL A 93 16.49 2.16 -30.81
CA VAL A 93 16.63 3.63 -30.72
C VAL A 93 16.47 4.30 -32.08
N GLY A 94 15.62 5.32 -32.15
CA GLY A 94 15.50 6.20 -33.32
C GLY A 94 14.70 5.63 -34.49
N LYS A 95 14.42 4.32 -34.53
CA LYS A 95 13.52 3.70 -35.52
C LYS A 95 12.11 4.30 -35.42
N VAL A 96 11.42 4.42 -36.53
CA VAL A 96 10.08 5.03 -36.60
C VAL A 96 9.02 4.00 -36.21
N ILE A 97 8.16 4.33 -35.24
CA ILE A 97 7.00 3.53 -34.86
C ILE A 97 5.96 3.67 -35.98
N ARG A 98 5.73 2.58 -36.71
CA ARG A 98 4.80 2.54 -37.85
C ARG A 98 3.37 2.31 -37.38
N ASN A 99 3.07 1.13 -36.85
CA ASN A 99 1.75 0.76 -36.32
C ASN A 99 1.82 0.44 -34.82
N ILE A 100 0.76 0.75 -34.06
CA ILE A 100 0.59 0.37 -32.65
C ILE A 100 -0.60 -0.60 -32.52
N TYR A 101 -0.31 -1.87 -32.23
CA TYR A 101 -1.31 -2.89 -31.94
C TYR A 101 -1.59 -2.98 -30.43
N TYR A 102 -2.85 -3.25 -30.07
CA TYR A 102 -3.27 -3.43 -28.67
C TYR A 102 -3.69 -4.89 -28.45
N ARG A 103 -3.12 -5.55 -27.44
CA ARG A 103 -3.54 -6.91 -27.00
C ARG A 103 -3.94 -6.89 -25.54
N GLN A 104 -5.10 -7.45 -25.23
CA GLN A 104 -5.61 -7.53 -23.86
C GLN A 104 -5.62 -8.97 -23.38
N VAL A 105 -4.98 -9.20 -22.24
CA VAL A 105 -4.87 -10.51 -21.59
C VAL A 105 -5.94 -10.60 -20.52
N LYS A 106 -6.79 -11.64 -20.60
CA LYS A 106 -7.89 -11.84 -19.64
C LYS A 106 -7.40 -11.84 -18.20
N VAL A 107 -8.12 -11.15 -17.33
CA VAL A 107 -7.86 -10.99 -15.89
C VAL A 107 -7.51 -12.34 -15.22
N PHE A 108 -8.40 -13.32 -15.35
CA PHE A 108 -8.20 -14.68 -14.85
C PHE A 108 -7.61 -15.62 -15.92
N GLY A 109 -6.64 -15.10 -16.66
CA GLY A 109 -5.82 -15.81 -17.64
C GLY A 109 -4.44 -16.20 -17.09
N PRO A 110 -3.41 -16.26 -17.96
CA PRO A 110 -2.07 -16.75 -17.64
C PRO A 110 -1.34 -16.00 -16.51
N ARG A 111 -0.29 -16.64 -15.95
CA ARG A 111 0.57 -16.02 -14.90
C ARG A 111 1.39 -14.86 -15.46
N SER A 112 1.87 -14.99 -16.69
CA SER A 112 2.67 -13.98 -17.39
C SER A 112 1.89 -13.45 -18.60
N ILE A 113 2.08 -12.18 -18.94
CA ILE A 113 1.59 -11.58 -20.19
C ILE A 113 2.14 -12.29 -21.45
N ASN A 114 3.30 -12.95 -21.29
CA ASN A 114 4.03 -13.62 -22.37
C ASN A 114 3.58 -15.09 -22.57
N ASP A 115 2.82 -15.67 -21.65
CA ASP A 115 2.24 -17.01 -21.80
C ASP A 115 0.92 -16.89 -22.58
N THR A 116 0.85 -17.50 -23.75
CA THR A 116 -0.33 -17.54 -24.63
C THR A 116 -1.09 -18.88 -24.57
N THR A 117 -0.59 -19.83 -23.77
CA THR A 117 -1.03 -21.25 -23.78
C THR A 117 -2.07 -21.58 -22.70
N PHE A 118 -2.27 -20.68 -21.74
CA PHE A 118 -3.12 -20.94 -20.58
C PHE A 118 -4.60 -21.18 -20.94
N THR A 119 -5.09 -22.36 -20.57
CA THR A 119 -6.51 -22.73 -20.61
C THR A 119 -6.99 -23.16 -19.22
N THR A 120 -8.30 -23.07 -18.98
CA THR A 120 -8.90 -23.49 -17.70
C THR A 120 -10.29 -24.07 -17.88
N SER A 121 -10.59 -25.15 -17.16
CA SER A 121 -11.90 -25.81 -17.13
C SER A 121 -12.83 -25.26 -16.04
N MET A 122 -12.39 -24.28 -15.25
CA MET A 122 -13.15 -23.77 -14.11
C MET A 122 -14.28 -22.83 -14.55
N LYS A 123 -15.53 -23.31 -14.51
CA LYS A 123 -16.73 -22.52 -14.85
C LYS A 123 -16.82 -21.16 -14.13
N LEU A 124 -16.37 -21.07 -12.87
CA LEU A 124 -16.33 -19.82 -12.10
C LEU A 124 -15.39 -18.76 -12.73
N ILE A 125 -14.26 -19.19 -13.30
CA ILE A 125 -13.32 -18.29 -13.98
C ILE A 125 -13.93 -17.77 -15.29
N HIS A 126 -14.65 -18.63 -16.03
CA HIS A 126 -15.38 -18.21 -17.23
C HIS A 126 -16.53 -17.24 -16.92
N LEU A 127 -17.23 -17.43 -15.80
CA LEU A 127 -18.24 -16.47 -15.32
C LEU A 127 -17.60 -15.12 -14.92
N ALA A 128 -16.51 -15.14 -14.15
CA ALA A 128 -15.81 -13.91 -13.75
C ALA A 128 -15.26 -13.13 -14.96
N ASN A 129 -14.62 -13.82 -15.91
CA ASN A 129 -14.17 -13.23 -17.19
C ASN A 129 -15.33 -12.80 -18.12
N ARG A 130 -16.60 -13.10 -17.80
CA ARG A 130 -17.79 -12.62 -18.53
C ARG A 130 -18.48 -11.44 -17.82
N LEU A 131 -18.23 -11.25 -16.53
CA LEU A 131 -18.73 -10.13 -15.72
C LEU A 131 -17.76 -8.94 -15.69
N HIS A 132 -16.50 -9.17 -16.06
CA HIS A 132 -15.48 -8.14 -16.24
C HIS A 132 -15.76 -7.28 -17.49
N PHE A 133 -15.56 -5.97 -17.37
CA PHE A 133 -15.41 -5.07 -18.52
C PHE A 133 -13.93 -4.81 -18.80
N ASP A 134 -13.40 -5.44 -19.87
CA ASP A 134 -12.05 -5.16 -20.38
C ASP A 134 -11.89 -3.64 -20.66
N SER A 135 -10.72 -3.06 -20.34
CA SER A 135 -10.42 -1.66 -20.65
C SER A 135 -10.69 -1.33 -22.13
N ARG A 136 -11.26 -0.18 -22.44
CA ARG A 136 -11.43 0.25 -23.83
C ARG A 136 -10.09 0.66 -24.41
N GLU A 137 -9.83 0.26 -25.66
CA GLU A 137 -8.58 0.58 -26.39
C GLU A 137 -8.21 2.07 -26.32
N TRP A 138 -9.20 2.97 -26.43
CA TRP A 138 -8.97 4.41 -26.34
C TRP A 138 -8.41 4.88 -24.98
N VAL A 139 -8.67 4.16 -23.88
CA VAL A 139 -8.06 4.42 -22.55
C VAL A 139 -6.57 4.07 -22.57
N VAL A 140 -6.21 2.95 -23.20
CA VAL A 140 -4.82 2.53 -23.39
C VAL A 140 -4.10 3.54 -24.29
N ARG A 141 -4.70 3.88 -25.44
CA ARG A 141 -4.17 4.83 -26.43
C ARG A 141 -3.97 6.24 -25.87
N GLN A 142 -4.94 6.76 -25.10
CA GLN A 142 -4.80 8.05 -24.39
C GLN A 142 -3.72 8.01 -23.29
N SER A 143 -3.31 6.82 -22.86
CA SER A 143 -2.30 6.60 -21.83
C SER A 143 -0.90 6.34 -22.39
N LEU A 144 -0.73 6.26 -23.72
CA LEU A 144 0.59 6.22 -24.37
C LEU A 144 1.23 7.61 -24.43
N PHE A 145 2.56 7.65 -24.40
CA PHE A 145 3.32 8.91 -24.56
C PHE A 145 3.79 9.12 -26.02
N PHE A 146 4.15 8.03 -26.69
CA PHE A 146 4.54 7.96 -28.10
C PHE A 146 3.31 7.79 -29.01
N ARG A 147 3.50 7.95 -30.32
CA ARG A 147 2.45 7.76 -31.36
C ARG A 147 3.02 7.12 -32.62
N GLU A 148 2.14 6.66 -33.51
CA GLU A 148 2.50 6.30 -34.87
C GLU A 148 3.15 7.50 -35.59
N GLY A 149 4.18 7.23 -36.39
CA GLY A 149 5.05 8.25 -37.01
C GLY A 149 6.14 8.84 -36.10
N THR A 150 6.17 8.55 -34.80
CA THR A 150 7.22 9.05 -33.89
C THR A 150 8.44 8.13 -33.83
N ARG A 151 9.62 8.67 -33.52
CA ARG A 151 10.85 7.88 -33.29
C ARG A 151 10.80 7.20 -31.91
N LEU A 152 11.27 5.96 -31.83
CA LEU A 152 11.30 5.17 -30.60
C LEU A 152 12.39 5.68 -29.64
N ASP A 153 11.99 6.12 -28.46
CA ASP A 153 12.84 6.43 -27.31
C ASP A 153 12.71 5.33 -26.22
N PRO A 154 13.81 4.61 -25.88
CA PRO A 154 13.81 3.58 -24.84
C PRO A 154 13.31 4.04 -23.47
N TYR A 155 13.58 5.29 -23.08
CA TYR A 155 13.15 5.83 -21.80
C TYR A 155 11.66 6.15 -21.80
N GLU A 156 11.12 6.63 -22.93
CA GLU A 156 9.68 6.89 -23.07
C GLU A 156 8.86 5.60 -23.01
N LEU A 157 9.27 4.53 -23.72
CA LEU A 157 8.59 3.24 -23.67
C LEU A 157 8.69 2.59 -22.28
N ALA A 158 9.84 2.67 -21.62
CA ALA A 158 10.04 2.15 -20.26
C ALA A 158 9.22 2.90 -19.20
N ASP A 159 9.19 4.24 -19.25
CA ASP A 159 8.33 5.06 -18.41
C ASP A 159 6.86 4.78 -18.68
N ASN A 160 6.46 4.55 -19.94
CA ASN A 160 5.05 4.29 -20.27
C ASN A 160 4.57 2.93 -19.73
N GLU A 161 5.40 1.90 -19.82
CA GLU A 161 5.18 0.62 -19.13
C GLU A 161 4.94 0.82 -17.62
N ARG A 162 5.79 1.61 -16.94
CA ARG A 162 5.66 1.92 -15.50
C ARG A 162 4.37 2.71 -15.22
N TYR A 163 4.04 3.69 -16.03
CA TYR A 163 2.85 4.51 -15.89
C TYR A 163 1.57 3.67 -16.01
N LEU A 164 1.50 2.76 -17.00
CA LEU A 164 0.40 1.81 -17.14
C LEU A 164 0.29 0.89 -15.90
N ARG A 165 1.40 0.27 -15.44
CA ARG A 165 1.42 -0.57 -14.20
C ARG A 165 1.00 0.17 -12.92
N ASN A 166 1.04 1.50 -12.91
CA ASN A 166 0.60 2.33 -11.79
C ASN A 166 -0.83 2.85 -11.90
N ARG A 167 -1.56 2.52 -12.97
CA ARG A 167 -3.02 2.74 -13.01
C ARG A 167 -3.75 1.61 -12.26
N PRO A 168 -4.78 1.91 -11.46
CA PRO A 168 -5.37 0.95 -10.52
C PRO A 168 -6.16 -0.19 -11.19
N PHE A 169 -6.43 -0.06 -12.49
CA PHE A 169 -7.15 -1.05 -13.30
C PHE A 169 -6.22 -2.01 -14.09
N PHE A 170 -4.89 -1.79 -14.10
CA PHE A 170 -3.93 -2.70 -14.72
C PHE A 170 -3.13 -3.50 -13.68
N SER A 171 -3.01 -4.81 -13.91
CA SER A 171 -2.22 -5.74 -13.09
C SER A 171 -0.77 -5.88 -13.59
N ASP A 172 -0.59 -5.86 -14.91
CA ASP A 172 0.72 -5.77 -15.58
C ASP A 172 0.53 -5.10 -16.95
N ALA A 173 1.61 -4.52 -17.48
CA ALA A 173 1.65 -3.90 -18.79
C ALA A 173 3.04 -4.12 -19.43
N ARG A 174 3.05 -4.49 -20.71
CA ARG A 174 4.24 -4.68 -21.53
C ARG A 174 4.14 -3.92 -22.83
N ILE A 175 5.27 -3.47 -23.33
CA ILE A 175 5.41 -2.98 -24.70
C ILE A 175 6.43 -3.87 -25.39
N HIS A 176 6.01 -4.57 -26.44
CA HIS A 176 6.89 -5.40 -27.25
C HIS A 176 7.15 -4.72 -28.59
N VAL A 177 8.41 -4.73 -29.04
CA VAL A 177 8.74 -4.32 -30.40
C VAL A 177 8.53 -5.53 -31.32
N ARG A 178 7.62 -5.38 -32.29
CA ARG A 178 7.41 -6.37 -33.36
C ARG A 178 8.37 -6.04 -34.49
N ASN A 179 9.38 -6.88 -34.63
CA ASN A 179 10.39 -6.73 -35.68
C ASN A 179 9.76 -6.81 -37.07
N GLY A 180 9.91 -5.73 -37.86
CA GLY A 180 10.09 -5.88 -39.30
C GLY A 180 11.49 -6.45 -39.61
N ASN A 181 11.89 -6.44 -40.88
CA ASN A 181 13.26 -6.81 -41.27
C ASN A 181 14.30 -6.03 -40.42
N PRO A 182 15.42 -6.60 -39.94
CA PRO A 182 16.39 -5.89 -39.12
C PRO A 182 16.91 -4.59 -39.74
N ASP A 183 17.01 -4.55 -41.07
CA ASP A 183 17.44 -3.40 -41.87
C ASP A 183 16.33 -2.34 -42.08
N SER A 184 15.13 -2.55 -41.55
CA SER A 184 14.04 -1.57 -41.62
C SER A 184 14.26 -0.41 -40.65
N ASP A 185 14.22 0.82 -41.15
CA ASP A 185 14.15 2.06 -40.34
C ASP A 185 12.86 2.18 -39.51
N SER A 186 11.89 1.29 -39.75
CA SER A 186 10.59 1.25 -39.08
C SER A 186 10.40 0.00 -38.22
N VAL A 187 9.62 0.14 -37.15
CA VAL A 187 9.20 -0.96 -36.25
C VAL A 187 7.70 -0.86 -35.98
N ASP A 188 7.06 -2.00 -35.76
CA ASP A 188 5.71 -2.05 -35.19
C ASP A 188 5.80 -2.25 -33.68
N VAL A 189 4.80 -1.76 -32.94
CA VAL A 189 4.75 -1.86 -31.47
C VAL A 189 3.48 -2.60 -31.05
N GLU A 190 3.61 -3.52 -30.09
CA GLU A 190 2.47 -4.19 -29.45
C GLU A 190 2.40 -3.79 -27.98
N VAL A 191 1.34 -3.08 -27.61
CA VAL A 191 1.02 -2.75 -26.22
C VAL A 191 0.13 -3.85 -25.66
N VAL A 192 0.65 -4.58 -24.67
CA VAL A 192 -0.08 -5.67 -24.01
C VAL A 192 -0.44 -5.27 -22.59
N THR A 193 -1.74 -5.19 -22.30
CA THR A 193 -2.24 -4.98 -20.93
C THR A 193 -2.85 -6.24 -20.35
N LYS A 194 -2.75 -6.40 -19.03
CA LYS A 194 -3.55 -7.37 -18.28
C LYS A 194 -4.31 -6.65 -17.18
N ASP A 195 -5.61 -6.61 -17.28
CA ASP A 195 -6.46 -5.85 -16.37
C ASP A 195 -6.62 -6.53 -14.99
N VAL A 196 -7.08 -5.76 -14.01
CA VAL A 196 -7.53 -6.25 -12.69
C VAL A 196 -9.05 -6.37 -12.73
N PHE A 197 -9.62 -7.39 -12.06
CA PHE A 197 -11.08 -7.44 -11.86
C PHE A 197 -11.51 -6.20 -11.06
N GLU A 198 -12.36 -5.41 -11.69
CA GLU A 198 -12.59 -4.01 -11.35
C GLU A 198 -13.33 -3.83 -10.02
N TYR A 199 -14.12 -4.83 -9.62
CA TYR A 199 -14.88 -4.84 -8.37
C TYR A 199 -13.99 -5.15 -7.16
N GLY A 200 -14.00 -4.23 -6.20
CA GLY A 200 -13.28 -4.32 -4.93
C GLY A 200 -14.23 -4.24 -3.72
N VAL A 201 -13.85 -4.91 -2.64
CA VAL A 201 -14.45 -4.81 -1.31
C VAL A 201 -13.33 -4.66 -0.29
N ASP A 202 -13.49 -3.74 0.65
CA ASP A 202 -12.51 -3.34 1.65
C ASP A 202 -13.16 -3.31 3.03
N LEU A 203 -12.69 -4.16 3.94
CA LEU A 203 -13.24 -4.33 5.30
C LEU A 203 -12.19 -3.90 6.33
N SER A 204 -12.12 -2.58 6.54
CA SER A 204 -11.08 -1.94 7.34
C SER A 204 -11.25 -2.11 8.85
N GLN A 205 -12.49 -2.21 9.34
CA GLN A 205 -12.84 -2.44 10.74
C GLN A 205 -13.98 -3.46 10.84
N PHE A 206 -13.81 -4.46 11.72
CA PHE A 206 -14.81 -5.50 11.97
C PHE A 206 -14.73 -5.99 13.43
N SER A 207 -15.68 -5.54 14.25
CA SER A 207 -15.91 -5.99 15.63
C SER A 207 -17.41 -6.11 15.89
N ALA A 208 -17.80 -6.60 17.07
CA ALA A 208 -19.20 -6.68 17.49
C ALA A 208 -19.91 -5.30 17.56
N THR A 209 -19.15 -4.21 17.68
CA THR A 209 -19.69 -2.84 17.83
C THR A 209 -19.38 -1.93 16.63
N ASN A 210 -18.53 -2.33 15.69
CA ASN A 210 -18.02 -1.49 14.62
C ASN A 210 -17.72 -2.27 13.33
N ILE A 211 -18.40 -1.91 12.23
CA ILE A 211 -18.18 -2.47 10.90
C ILE A 211 -17.95 -1.30 9.94
N LYS A 212 -16.75 -1.19 9.34
CA LYS A 212 -16.40 -0.20 8.31
C LYS A 212 -16.04 -0.90 7.01
N THR A 213 -16.99 -0.89 6.08
CA THR A 213 -16.91 -1.56 4.78
C THR A 213 -16.94 -0.55 3.63
N ARG A 214 -16.32 -0.89 2.51
CA ARG A 214 -16.32 -0.07 1.31
C ARG A 214 -16.33 -0.96 0.07
N VAL A 215 -17.16 -0.61 -0.91
CA VAL A 215 -17.26 -1.28 -2.21
C VAL A 215 -16.76 -0.31 -3.28
N SER A 216 -16.03 -0.81 -4.27
CA SER A 216 -15.57 -0.01 -5.40
C SER A 216 -15.66 -0.76 -6.72
N ASN A 217 -15.76 -0.01 -7.82
CA ASN A 217 -15.44 -0.47 -9.17
C ASN A 217 -14.37 0.48 -9.71
N ASN A 218 -13.18 -0.03 -10.04
CA ASN A 218 -12.03 0.78 -10.44
C ASN A 218 -11.84 0.93 -11.97
N ASN A 219 -12.74 0.35 -12.79
CA ASN A 219 -12.71 0.48 -14.24
C ASN A 219 -14.12 0.45 -14.86
N LEU A 220 -14.99 1.37 -14.44
CA LEU A 220 -16.39 1.39 -14.82
C LEU A 220 -16.56 1.34 -16.35
N LEU A 221 -17.22 0.29 -16.85
CA LEU A 221 -17.47 0.01 -18.28
C LEU A 221 -16.20 -0.06 -19.16
N GLY A 222 -15.04 -0.34 -18.54
CA GLY A 222 -13.72 -0.33 -19.17
C GLY A 222 -13.17 1.07 -19.46
N ALA A 223 -13.81 2.13 -18.95
CA ALA A 223 -13.59 3.50 -19.41
C ALA A 223 -12.57 4.31 -18.55
N GLY A 224 -11.74 3.65 -17.73
CA GLY A 224 -10.73 4.31 -16.90
C GLY A 224 -11.34 5.23 -15.83
N GLN A 225 -12.41 4.78 -15.18
CA GLN A 225 -13.13 5.53 -14.15
C GLN A 225 -13.34 4.65 -12.92
N ALA A 226 -13.18 5.22 -11.73
CA ALA A 226 -13.51 4.58 -10.46
C ALA A 226 -14.78 5.17 -9.85
N LEU A 227 -15.64 4.29 -9.32
CA LEU A 227 -16.72 4.60 -8.40
C LEU A 227 -16.47 3.87 -7.08
N GLN A 228 -16.74 4.52 -5.96
CA GLN A 228 -16.44 4.01 -4.64
C GLN A 228 -17.51 4.48 -3.65
N ALA A 229 -18.07 3.53 -2.90
CA ALA A 229 -19.12 3.75 -1.90
C ALA A 229 -18.69 3.11 -0.57
N GLY A 230 -18.63 3.91 0.50
CA GLY A 230 -18.26 3.47 1.84
C GLY A 230 -19.43 3.56 2.81
N PHE A 231 -19.47 2.63 3.76
CA PHE A 231 -20.45 2.59 4.85
C PHE A 231 -19.77 2.15 6.15
N GLN A 232 -20.06 2.87 7.23
CA GLN A 232 -19.69 2.47 8.58
C GLN A 232 -20.91 2.41 9.47
N TRP A 233 -21.07 1.29 10.16
CA TRP A 233 -22.02 1.10 11.24
C TRP A 233 -21.27 0.98 12.56
N ARG A 234 -21.70 1.74 13.57
CA ARG A 234 -21.21 1.65 14.94
C ARG A 234 -22.37 1.72 15.92
N SER A 235 -22.47 0.73 16.81
CA SER A 235 -23.50 0.70 17.86
C SER A 235 -23.18 1.62 19.03
N ASP A 236 -21.90 1.97 19.19
CA ASP A 236 -21.40 2.81 20.28
C ASP A 236 -21.38 4.31 19.94
N TYR A 237 -21.72 4.70 18.70
CA TYR A 237 -21.69 6.10 18.24
C TYR A 237 -23.09 6.65 17.96
N SER A 238 -23.28 7.94 18.22
CA SER A 238 -24.39 8.72 17.66
C SER A 238 -23.81 9.93 16.89
N PRO A 239 -24.02 10.04 15.56
CA PRO A 239 -24.77 9.13 14.70
C PRO A 239 -24.11 7.75 14.54
N THR A 240 -24.93 6.70 14.51
CA THR A 240 -24.47 5.30 14.39
C THR A 240 -23.93 4.97 13.00
N TRP A 241 -24.38 5.69 11.95
CA TRP A 241 -24.05 5.39 10.56
C TRP A 241 -23.25 6.54 9.93
N ASN A 242 -22.23 6.21 9.14
CA ASN A 242 -21.44 7.17 8.35
C ASN A 242 -21.21 6.64 6.93
N THR A 243 -21.01 7.54 5.96
CA THR A 243 -21.05 7.21 4.52
C THR A 243 -19.94 7.90 3.72
N GLU A 244 -19.63 7.35 2.55
CA GLU A 244 -18.69 7.90 1.58
C GLU A 244 -19.20 7.63 0.16
N ALA A 245 -19.08 8.61 -0.73
CA ALA A 245 -19.33 8.46 -2.15
C ALA A 245 -18.23 9.21 -2.92
N ARG A 246 -17.49 8.49 -3.78
CA ARG A 246 -16.39 9.06 -4.57
C ARG A 246 -16.46 8.59 -6.02
N TYR A 247 -16.25 9.53 -6.92
CA TYR A 247 -15.97 9.32 -8.33
C TYR A 247 -14.52 9.74 -8.64
N THR A 248 -13.85 9.05 -9.55
CA THR A 248 -12.54 9.47 -10.05
C THR A 248 -12.38 9.07 -11.52
N LYS A 249 -12.07 10.04 -12.38
CA LYS A 249 -11.78 9.83 -13.80
C LYS A 249 -10.28 9.96 -14.03
N TYR A 250 -9.63 8.86 -14.42
CA TYR A 250 -8.21 8.87 -14.75
C TYR A 250 -7.98 9.43 -16.16
N ASN A 251 -6.88 10.16 -16.32
CA ASN A 251 -6.38 10.66 -17.61
C ASN A 251 -7.44 11.36 -18.47
N VAL A 252 -8.09 12.39 -17.93
CA VAL A 252 -9.16 13.17 -18.58
C VAL A 252 -8.69 13.66 -19.95
N LEU A 253 -9.37 13.21 -21.01
CA LEU A 253 -9.11 13.57 -22.41
C LEU A 253 -7.67 13.29 -22.91
N GLY A 254 -6.89 12.43 -22.24
CA GLY A 254 -5.48 12.21 -22.57
C GLY A 254 -4.52 13.32 -22.10
N SER A 255 -4.96 14.19 -21.18
CA SER A 255 -4.16 15.29 -20.62
C SER A 255 -3.15 14.88 -19.54
N PHE A 256 -3.21 13.62 -19.10
CA PHE A 256 -2.55 13.08 -17.90
C PHE A 256 -3.01 13.72 -16.58
N VAL A 257 -4.11 14.50 -16.59
CA VAL A 257 -4.81 14.97 -15.39
C VAL A 257 -5.82 13.90 -14.95
N ASP A 258 -5.79 13.52 -13.68
CA ASP A 258 -6.83 12.74 -13.03
C ASP A 258 -7.79 13.69 -12.29
N LEU A 259 -9.10 13.50 -12.47
CA LEU A 259 -10.17 14.24 -11.78
C LEU A 259 -10.76 13.35 -10.69
N GLY A 260 -10.85 13.85 -9.46
CA GLY A 260 -11.62 13.25 -8.36
C GLY A 260 -12.73 14.18 -7.89
N VAL A 261 -13.88 13.61 -7.53
CA VAL A 261 -14.94 14.31 -6.78
C VAL A 261 -15.43 13.35 -5.70
N GLY A 262 -15.57 13.83 -4.46
CA GLY A 262 -15.96 12.97 -3.35
C GLY A 262 -16.68 13.69 -2.22
N TYR A 263 -17.51 12.92 -1.52
CA TYR A 263 -18.18 13.25 -0.27
C TYR A 263 -17.87 12.14 0.74
N SER A 264 -17.59 12.49 1.99
CA SER A 264 -17.35 11.50 3.04
C SER A 264 -17.60 12.03 4.43
N THR A 265 -18.29 11.26 5.27
CA THR A 265 -18.31 11.38 6.73
C THR A 265 -17.50 10.26 7.41
N LEU A 266 -16.80 9.44 6.63
CA LEU A 266 -15.95 8.35 7.12
C LEU A 266 -14.57 8.79 7.61
N ASN A 267 -14.31 10.10 7.74
CA ASN A 267 -13.03 10.67 8.18
C ASN A 267 -11.84 10.05 7.42
N ILE A 268 -11.88 10.17 6.08
CA ILE A 268 -10.93 9.55 5.14
C ILE A 268 -9.72 10.43 4.82
N THR A 269 -9.85 11.72 5.07
CA THR A 269 -8.78 12.71 5.13
C THR A 269 -8.14 12.70 6.52
N THR A 270 -6.94 13.26 6.64
CA THR A 270 -6.39 13.58 7.97
C THR A 270 -7.24 14.70 8.57
N PRO A 271 -7.91 14.51 9.73
CA PRO A 271 -8.68 15.57 10.36
C PRO A 271 -7.77 16.67 10.88
N LEU A 272 -8.35 17.86 11.08
CA LEU A 272 -7.69 19.05 11.58
C LEU A 272 -6.97 18.81 12.93
N ASP A 273 -7.63 18.13 13.88
CA ASP A 273 -7.06 17.74 15.17
C ASP A 273 -7.31 16.26 15.53
N THR A 274 -6.52 15.77 16.49
CA THR A 274 -6.64 14.41 17.01
C THR A 274 -8.02 14.13 17.62
N ASN A 275 -8.55 12.92 17.38
CA ASN A 275 -9.84 12.43 17.89
C ASN A 275 -11.11 13.16 17.41
N VAL A 276 -11.01 14.13 16.49
CA VAL A 276 -12.19 14.77 15.89
C VAL A 276 -12.66 14.00 14.64
N TYR A 277 -13.95 14.07 14.36
CA TYR A 277 -14.60 13.53 13.16
C TYR A 277 -15.07 14.64 12.25
N GLU A 278 -14.77 14.51 10.96
CA GLU A 278 -15.09 15.50 9.94
C GLU A 278 -15.88 14.89 8.80
N GLY A 279 -16.85 15.68 8.31
CA GLY A 279 -17.41 15.52 6.99
C GLY A 279 -16.65 16.39 6.01
N THR A 280 -16.47 15.88 4.79
CA THR A 280 -15.76 16.58 3.71
C THR A 280 -16.50 16.42 2.39
N ILE A 281 -16.56 17.48 1.60
CA ILE A 281 -16.86 17.44 0.16
C ILE A 281 -15.70 18.08 -0.59
N TYR A 282 -15.20 17.42 -1.63
CA TYR A 282 -14.01 17.87 -2.35
C TYR A 282 -14.05 17.61 -3.86
N LEU A 283 -13.34 18.47 -4.58
CA LEU A 283 -12.95 18.30 -5.98
C LEU A 283 -11.42 18.35 -6.07
N SER A 284 -10.83 17.37 -6.74
CA SER A 284 -9.39 17.31 -6.99
C SER A 284 -9.07 17.15 -8.47
N LEU A 285 -8.07 17.91 -8.93
CA LEU A 285 -7.39 17.73 -10.21
C LEU A 285 -5.93 17.44 -9.90
N ASN A 286 -5.37 16.36 -10.42
CA ASN A 286 -3.99 15.98 -10.17
C ASN A 286 -3.29 15.51 -11.46
N ARG A 287 -2.19 16.18 -11.82
CA ARG A 287 -1.30 15.81 -12.91
C ARG A 287 0.04 15.35 -12.32
N PRO A 288 0.18 14.04 -12.02
CA PRO A 288 1.41 13.49 -11.45
C PRO A 288 2.57 13.53 -12.44
N LEU A 289 3.79 13.19 -12.00
CA LEU A 289 4.93 12.96 -12.88
C LEU A 289 4.72 11.67 -13.70
N TYR A 290 3.92 11.76 -14.76
CA TYR A 290 3.52 10.62 -15.59
C TYR A 290 4.71 9.98 -16.33
N ARG A 291 5.70 10.78 -16.73
CA ARG A 291 7.02 10.36 -17.22
C ARG A 291 8.12 11.24 -16.63
N ASN A 292 9.34 10.75 -16.47
CA ASN A 292 10.46 11.49 -15.85
C ASN A 292 10.82 12.74 -16.67
N ALA A 293 10.61 12.67 -17.99
CA ALA A 293 10.75 13.72 -18.98
C ALA A 293 9.45 14.57 -19.17
N ALA A 294 8.54 14.59 -18.20
CA ALA A 294 7.41 15.52 -18.22
C ALA A 294 7.90 16.93 -17.86
N LYS A 295 7.48 17.93 -18.64
CA LYS A 295 7.79 19.35 -18.39
C LYS A 295 6.92 19.96 -17.30
N TRP A 296 5.66 19.53 -17.20
CA TRP A 296 4.64 20.14 -16.34
C TRP A 296 3.99 19.08 -15.45
N VAL A 297 3.98 19.37 -14.14
CA VAL A 297 3.20 18.66 -13.11
C VAL A 297 2.38 19.68 -12.32
N GLY A 298 1.39 19.24 -11.56
CA GLY A 298 0.61 20.13 -10.70
C GLY A 298 -0.70 19.51 -10.24
N GLY A 299 -1.44 20.26 -9.43
CA GLY A 299 -2.76 19.86 -8.98
C GLY A 299 -3.52 21.00 -8.28
N LEU A 300 -4.81 20.80 -8.14
CA LEU A 300 -5.74 21.67 -7.44
C LEU A 300 -6.66 20.81 -6.58
N MET A 301 -6.78 21.14 -5.31
CA MET A 301 -7.72 20.56 -4.36
C MET A 301 -8.59 21.69 -3.81
N LEU A 302 -9.89 21.57 -4.00
CA LEU A 302 -10.91 22.43 -3.41
C LEU A 302 -11.72 21.54 -2.48
N ALA A 303 -11.81 21.90 -1.19
CA ALA A 303 -12.59 21.14 -0.23
C ALA A 303 -13.35 22.06 0.74
N GLU A 304 -14.54 21.62 1.15
CA GLU A 304 -15.25 22.17 2.30
C GLU A 304 -15.40 21.06 3.34
N ASN A 305 -15.06 21.39 4.59
CA ASN A 305 -14.99 20.44 5.69
C ASN A 305 -15.76 21.00 6.90
N TRP A 306 -16.45 20.12 7.62
CA TRP A 306 -17.23 20.47 8.79
C TRP A 306 -17.06 19.41 9.89
N SER A 307 -17.08 19.85 11.14
CA SER A 307 -17.10 18.96 12.30
C SER A 307 -18.37 18.11 12.33
N ILE A 308 -18.24 16.87 12.80
CA ILE A 308 -19.38 15.97 13.08
C ILE A 308 -19.37 15.66 14.57
N ASN A 309 -20.48 15.96 15.24
CA ASN A 309 -20.65 15.55 16.63
C ASN A 309 -20.82 14.03 16.69
N ILE A 310 -19.91 13.34 17.37
CA ILE A 310 -19.99 11.90 17.62
C ILE A 310 -19.97 11.65 19.12
N LEU A 311 -21.14 11.32 19.66
CA LEU A 311 -21.33 10.95 21.05
C LEU A 311 -21.10 9.44 21.25
N GLY A 312 -20.55 9.03 22.40
CA GLY A 312 -20.51 7.62 22.84
C GLY A 312 -19.13 6.92 22.88
N ARG A 313 -18.01 7.63 22.67
CA ARG A 313 -16.68 7.08 22.98
C ARG A 313 -16.49 6.90 24.48
N GLU A 314 -15.99 5.74 24.92
CA GLU A 314 -15.63 5.52 26.32
C GLU A 314 -14.57 6.53 26.83
N GLN A 315 -14.97 7.28 27.86
CA GLN A 315 -14.25 8.16 28.77
C GLN A 315 -12.72 8.30 28.58
N GLN A 316 -12.26 9.08 27.59
CA GLN A 316 -10.84 9.44 27.45
C GLN A 316 -10.64 10.94 27.21
N THR A 317 -10.50 11.67 28.32
CA THR A 317 -10.37 13.14 28.50
C THR A 317 -11.69 13.92 28.49
N ILE A 318 -11.71 15.05 29.23
CA ILE A 318 -12.86 15.96 29.31
C ILE A 318 -13.05 16.67 27.95
N ASP A 319 -11.95 16.98 27.26
CA ASP A 319 -11.92 17.63 25.95
C ASP A 319 -12.42 16.75 24.78
N SER A 320 -12.77 15.48 25.03
CA SER A 320 -13.46 14.61 24.09
C SER A 320 -14.99 14.55 24.29
N LEU A 321 -15.51 15.22 25.32
CA LEU A 321 -16.96 15.36 25.57
C LEU A 321 -17.52 16.68 25.01
N LEU A 322 -16.65 17.63 24.67
CA LEU A 322 -17.01 18.92 24.10
C LEU A 322 -17.07 18.84 22.57
N TYR A 323 -18.27 18.99 22.01
CA TYR A 323 -18.44 19.10 20.56
C TYR A 323 -17.81 20.40 20.03
N ARG A 324 -16.81 20.25 19.16
CA ARG A 324 -16.05 21.36 18.57
C ARG A 324 -16.74 21.74 17.26
N ASP A 325 -17.65 22.70 17.28
CA ASP A 325 -18.39 23.12 16.09
C ASP A 325 -17.52 24.02 15.21
N TYR A 326 -17.05 23.51 14.08
CA TYR A 326 -16.25 24.26 13.11
C TYR A 326 -16.54 23.88 11.66
N ARG A 327 -16.29 24.82 10.76
CA ARG A 327 -16.42 24.63 9.31
C ARG A 327 -15.38 25.46 8.59
N TYR A 328 -14.58 24.84 7.73
CA TYR A 328 -13.53 25.52 6.97
C TYR A 328 -13.48 25.07 5.52
N THR A 329 -13.04 25.98 4.65
CA THR A 329 -12.73 25.70 3.25
C THR A 329 -11.22 25.57 3.07
N VAL A 330 -10.79 24.73 2.13
CA VAL A 330 -9.40 24.55 1.72
C VAL A 330 -9.29 24.82 0.23
N ILE A 331 -8.38 25.72 -0.12
CA ILE A 331 -7.92 25.94 -1.49
C ILE A 331 -6.42 25.60 -1.50
N ASP A 332 -6.06 24.55 -2.23
CA ASP A 332 -4.68 24.07 -2.32
C ASP A 332 -4.32 23.84 -3.79
N GLY A 333 -3.49 24.74 -4.34
CA GLY A 333 -3.10 24.74 -5.74
C GLY A 333 -1.58 24.73 -5.88
N TRP A 334 -1.04 23.79 -6.67
CA TRP A 334 0.39 23.67 -6.93
C TRP A 334 0.69 23.39 -8.40
N ALA A 335 1.86 23.84 -8.85
CA ALA A 335 2.39 23.57 -10.19
C ALA A 335 3.90 23.42 -10.14
N GLY A 336 4.46 22.60 -11.02
CA GLY A 336 5.91 22.42 -11.14
C GLY A 336 6.35 22.35 -12.60
N TYR A 337 7.47 23.02 -12.90
CA TYR A 337 8.11 23.00 -14.21
C TYR A 337 9.50 22.37 -14.12
N ASN A 338 9.73 21.36 -14.96
CA ASN A 338 11.02 20.69 -15.11
C ASN A 338 11.85 21.44 -16.16
N PHE A 339 12.77 22.28 -15.69
CA PHE A 339 13.61 23.16 -16.51
C PHE A 339 14.70 22.39 -17.26
N ILE A 340 15.36 21.46 -16.57
CA ILE A 340 16.48 20.69 -17.13
C ILE A 340 16.08 19.21 -17.14
N ASN A 341 15.81 18.69 -18.33
CA ASN A 341 15.60 17.26 -18.56
C ASN A 341 16.83 16.66 -19.26
N ASN A 342 17.58 15.82 -18.54
CA ASN A 342 18.83 15.21 -19.02
C ASN A 342 18.69 13.77 -19.53
N TYR A 343 17.51 13.14 -19.42
CA TYR A 343 17.24 11.85 -20.06
C TYR A 343 17.35 12.00 -21.58
N GLY A 344 18.26 11.23 -22.19
CA GLY A 344 18.60 11.35 -23.60
C GLY A 344 17.85 10.33 -24.46
N HIS A 345 17.15 10.82 -25.49
CA HIS A 345 16.38 10.01 -26.46
C HIS A 345 17.20 8.95 -27.23
N ASN A 346 18.53 9.01 -27.14
CA ASN A 346 19.46 8.13 -27.83
C ASN A 346 19.73 6.81 -27.07
N GLY A 347 18.97 6.50 -26.01
CA GLY A 347 19.16 5.29 -25.19
C GLY A 347 20.44 5.28 -24.33
N SER A 348 21.24 6.35 -24.35
CA SER A 348 22.45 6.48 -23.55
C SER A 348 22.15 7.08 -22.18
N SER A 349 22.63 6.41 -21.13
CA SER A 349 22.40 6.78 -19.72
C SER A 349 23.25 7.98 -19.29
N ASN A 350 22.89 9.18 -19.77
CA ASN A 350 23.49 10.45 -19.39
C ASN A 350 23.40 10.64 -17.86
N GLN A 351 24.54 10.77 -17.17
CA GLN A 351 24.58 10.69 -15.70
C GLN A 351 24.06 11.94 -14.97
N LYS A 352 23.81 13.03 -15.70
CA LYS A 352 23.41 14.35 -15.19
C LYS A 352 22.00 14.31 -14.56
N PRO A 353 21.75 15.01 -13.44
CA PRO A 353 20.43 15.10 -12.85
C PRO A 353 19.49 16.02 -13.64
N ASN A 354 18.19 15.86 -13.41
CA ASN A 354 17.17 16.84 -13.77
C ASN A 354 17.07 17.96 -12.73
N PHE A 355 16.50 19.10 -13.14
CA PHE A 355 16.19 20.22 -12.25
C PHE A 355 14.79 20.77 -12.52
N ALA A 356 13.97 20.83 -11.47
CA ALA A 356 12.62 21.38 -11.49
C ALA A 356 12.46 22.47 -10.43
N VAL A 357 11.52 23.39 -10.68
CA VAL A 357 11.04 24.36 -9.69
C VAL A 357 9.53 24.21 -9.56
N LEU A 358 9.06 24.19 -8.32
CA LEU A 358 7.68 23.91 -7.95
C LEU A 358 7.15 25.00 -7.03
N PHE A 359 5.89 25.38 -7.19
CA PHE A 359 5.21 26.38 -6.39
C PHE A 359 3.88 25.82 -5.87
N ARG A 360 3.53 26.17 -4.63
CA ARG A 360 2.25 25.82 -4.00
C ARG A 360 1.69 27.02 -3.25
N HIS A 361 0.40 27.27 -3.44
CA HIS A 361 -0.41 28.10 -2.56
C HIS A 361 -1.41 27.21 -1.82
N PHE A 362 -1.39 27.29 -0.50
CA PHE A 362 -2.38 26.68 0.39
C PHE A 362 -3.10 27.77 1.19
N ASN A 363 -4.41 27.63 1.33
CA ASN A 363 -5.26 28.50 2.13
C ASN A 363 -6.39 27.69 2.76
N LEU A 364 -6.29 27.44 4.06
CA LEU A 364 -7.38 26.97 4.92
C LEU A 364 -8.02 28.17 5.61
N ASN A 365 -9.34 28.34 5.44
CA ASN A 365 -10.10 29.48 5.92
C ASN A 365 -11.35 29.02 6.69
N PHE A 366 -11.46 29.37 7.97
CA PHE A 366 -12.63 29.08 8.79
C PHE A 366 -13.81 29.99 8.45
N SER A 367 -14.97 29.38 8.25
CA SER A 367 -16.29 30.03 8.22
C SER A 367 -16.99 29.97 9.57
N ARG A 368 -16.59 29.01 10.43
CA ARG A 368 -16.96 28.91 11.84
C ARG A 368 -15.80 28.31 12.63
N MET A 369 -15.42 28.96 13.73
CA MET A 369 -14.45 28.45 14.72
C MET A 369 -15.21 27.97 15.98
N PRO A 370 -14.66 27.05 16.79
CA PRO A 370 -15.34 26.55 17.98
C PRO A 370 -15.57 27.63 19.04
N GLU A 371 -16.75 27.62 19.66
CA GLU A 371 -17.14 28.63 20.66
C GLU A 371 -16.50 28.43 22.04
N GLN A 372 -15.85 27.30 22.32
CA GLN A 372 -15.23 27.03 23.62
C GLN A 372 -13.84 27.67 23.74
N ASP A 373 -13.59 28.33 24.88
CA ASP A 373 -12.36 29.12 25.10
C ASP A 373 -11.06 28.29 25.14
N THR A 374 -11.16 26.98 25.38
CA THR A 374 -10.03 26.05 25.25
C THR A 374 -9.57 25.93 23.79
N PHE A 375 -10.52 25.83 22.85
CA PHE A 375 -10.22 25.65 21.43
C PHE A 375 -9.95 26.97 20.71
N LYS A 376 -10.58 28.08 21.12
CA LYS A 376 -10.22 29.45 20.64
C LYS A 376 -8.75 29.81 20.84
N ARG A 377 -8.06 29.16 21.78
CA ARG A 377 -6.64 29.41 22.11
C ARG A 377 -5.66 28.43 21.44
N ASP A 378 -6.14 27.32 20.88
CA ASP A 378 -5.33 26.36 20.13
C ASP A 378 -5.11 26.89 18.69
N PRO A 379 -3.86 27.06 18.21
CA PRO A 379 -3.59 27.55 16.86
C PRO A 379 -4.24 26.69 15.75
N VAL A 380 -4.56 25.42 16.02
CA VAL A 380 -5.19 24.51 15.06
C VAL A 380 -6.58 24.99 14.59
N TYR A 381 -7.30 25.79 15.39
CA TYR A 381 -8.62 26.35 15.02
C TYR A 381 -8.53 27.79 14.49
N ASN A 382 -7.50 28.08 13.68
CA ASN A 382 -7.25 29.42 13.13
C ASN A 382 -6.77 29.35 11.67
N ASP A 383 -7.05 30.38 10.88
CA ASP A 383 -6.75 30.43 9.45
C ASP A 383 -5.28 30.16 9.14
N HIS A 384 -5.02 29.29 8.18
CA HIS A 384 -3.68 28.83 7.82
C HIS A 384 -3.43 29.00 6.32
N ARG A 385 -2.58 29.97 5.98
CA ARG A 385 -2.19 30.29 4.60
C ARG A 385 -0.70 30.11 4.43
N TYR A 386 -0.26 29.49 3.34
CA TYR A 386 1.15 29.54 2.97
C TYR A 386 1.37 29.57 1.45
N TYR A 387 2.56 30.04 1.11
CA TYR A 387 3.14 30.03 -0.23
C TYR A 387 4.50 29.35 -0.14
N LEU A 388 4.68 28.23 -0.83
CA LEU A 388 5.94 27.47 -0.89
C LEU A 388 6.53 27.50 -2.29
N LEU A 389 7.84 27.68 -2.35
CA LEU A 389 8.69 27.53 -3.53
C LEU A 389 9.72 26.43 -3.23
N GLU A 390 9.77 25.41 -4.08
CA GLU A 390 10.66 24.25 -3.94
C GLU A 390 11.54 24.10 -5.18
N PHE A 391 12.85 24.03 -4.96
CA PHE A 391 13.86 23.73 -5.96
C PHE A 391 14.27 22.27 -5.82
N GLN A 392 14.18 21.50 -6.90
CA GLN A 392 14.34 20.04 -6.84
C GLN A 392 15.34 19.52 -7.87
N VAL A 393 16.41 18.88 -7.40
CA VAL A 393 17.45 18.22 -8.22
C VAL A 393 17.32 16.71 -8.04
N TYR A 394 17.03 15.97 -9.12
CA TYR A 394 16.74 14.54 -9.02
C TYR A 394 17.32 13.72 -10.18
N ARG A 395 17.67 12.46 -9.92
CA ARG A 395 17.90 11.44 -10.96
C ARG A 395 17.35 10.12 -10.45
N LEU A 396 16.35 9.56 -11.13
CA LEU A 396 15.77 8.26 -10.81
C LEU A 396 15.83 7.33 -12.02
N ASP A 397 16.50 6.21 -11.85
CA ASP A 397 16.61 5.10 -12.80
C ASP A 397 15.70 3.97 -12.28
N TYR A 398 14.89 3.33 -13.15
CA TYR A 398 13.86 2.38 -12.72
C TYR A 398 14.14 0.95 -13.15
N PHE A 399 13.98 0.01 -12.21
CA PHE A 399 14.36 -1.38 -12.38
C PHE A 399 13.19 -2.31 -12.07
N LYS A 400 12.97 -3.30 -12.94
CA LYS A 400 11.89 -4.27 -12.80
C LYS A 400 12.30 -5.38 -11.82
N ALA A 401 11.43 -5.68 -10.86
CA ALA A 401 11.60 -6.77 -9.90
C ALA A 401 10.29 -7.49 -9.60
N HIS A 402 10.39 -8.62 -8.90
CA HIS A 402 9.25 -9.40 -8.40
C HIS A 402 9.44 -9.76 -6.92
N GLN A 403 8.33 -10.00 -6.22
CA GLN A 403 8.33 -10.42 -4.81
C GLN A 403 9.10 -9.45 -3.89
N PHE A 404 8.86 -8.15 -4.07
CA PHE A 404 9.41 -7.08 -3.23
C PHE A 404 8.42 -6.73 -2.11
N PHE A 405 7.22 -6.28 -2.46
CA PHE A 405 6.08 -6.12 -1.55
C PHE A 405 4.86 -6.92 -2.03
N GLY A 406 4.59 -6.85 -3.33
CA GLY A 406 3.52 -7.57 -4.01
C GLY A 406 3.79 -9.08 -4.12
N PHE A 407 2.73 -9.84 -4.36
CA PHE A 407 2.76 -11.30 -4.35
C PHE A 407 3.19 -11.86 -5.71
N GLY A 408 4.22 -11.27 -6.32
CA GLY A 408 4.70 -11.60 -7.67
C GLY A 408 3.91 -10.94 -8.81
N ARG A 409 3.43 -9.71 -8.59
CA ARG A 409 3.26 -8.70 -9.65
C ARG A 409 4.64 -8.11 -9.98
N THR A 410 4.80 -7.47 -11.14
CA THR A 410 6.03 -6.68 -11.43
C THR A 410 6.01 -5.39 -10.63
N GLU A 411 7.15 -5.04 -10.06
CA GLU A 411 7.34 -3.88 -9.20
C GLU A 411 8.50 -3.05 -9.75
N ASP A 412 8.28 -1.75 -9.93
CA ASP A 412 9.27 -0.81 -10.45
C ASP A 412 10.00 -0.15 -9.28
N ILE A 413 11.27 -0.52 -9.08
CA ILE A 413 12.13 0.00 -8.00
C ILE A 413 12.87 1.26 -8.51
N PRO A 414 12.80 2.40 -7.80
CA PRO A 414 13.66 3.54 -8.07
C PRO A 414 15.08 3.32 -7.51
N LEU A 415 16.11 3.68 -8.29
CA LEU A 415 17.49 3.87 -7.85
C LEU A 415 17.97 5.28 -8.23
N GLY A 416 18.82 5.89 -7.42
CA GLY A 416 19.34 7.24 -7.65
C GLY A 416 19.16 8.16 -6.45
N TYR A 417 18.78 9.42 -6.68
CA TYR A 417 18.66 10.42 -5.62
C TYR A 417 17.68 11.55 -5.95
N ASN A 418 17.26 12.25 -4.91
CA ASN A 418 16.36 13.39 -4.93
C ASN A 418 16.81 14.40 -3.86
N LEU A 419 17.05 15.65 -4.23
CA LEU A 419 17.44 16.74 -3.34
C LEU A 419 16.42 17.87 -3.50
N LYS A 420 15.81 18.31 -2.40
CA LYS A 420 14.85 19.41 -2.35
C LYS A 420 15.41 20.54 -1.49
N ALA A 421 15.20 21.77 -1.93
CA ALA A 421 15.37 22.97 -1.12
C ALA A 421 14.08 23.80 -1.22
N ALA A 422 13.37 23.91 -0.11
CA ALA A 422 12.08 24.58 -0.01
C ALA A 422 12.18 25.85 0.83
N THR A 423 11.53 26.92 0.39
CA THR A 423 11.39 28.17 1.13
C THR A 423 10.00 28.76 0.90
N GLY A 424 9.51 29.59 1.80
CA GLY A 424 8.15 30.12 1.67
C GLY A 424 7.74 31.06 2.78
N TRP A 425 6.51 31.57 2.67
CA TRP A 425 5.88 32.38 3.71
C TRP A 425 4.65 31.66 4.24
N GLU A 426 4.60 31.49 5.55
CA GLU A 426 3.43 31.04 6.30
C GLU A 426 2.75 32.26 6.95
N THR A 427 1.42 32.26 6.98
CA THR A 427 0.61 33.13 7.84
C THR A 427 -0.36 32.24 8.60
N TRP A 428 -0.22 32.23 9.93
CA TRP A 428 -1.02 31.41 10.83
C TRP A 428 -1.18 32.15 12.16
N ARG A 429 -2.42 32.30 12.67
CA ARG A 429 -2.70 33.00 13.94
C ARG A 429 -2.03 34.38 14.00
N ASP A 430 -2.30 35.19 12.98
CA ASP A 430 -1.80 36.56 12.78
C ASP A 430 -0.27 36.73 12.73
N ARG A 431 0.50 35.63 12.78
CA ARG A 431 1.96 35.62 12.63
C ARG A 431 2.35 35.28 11.20
N ARG A 432 3.26 36.06 10.61
CA ARG A 432 3.83 35.80 9.29
C ARG A 432 5.28 35.33 9.40
N ARG A 433 5.50 34.01 9.26
CA ARG A 433 6.80 33.35 9.42
C ARG A 433 7.42 33.04 8.06
N LEU A 434 8.75 33.12 7.94
CA LEU A 434 9.48 32.60 6.78
C LEU A 434 9.79 31.11 7.03
N TYR A 435 9.52 30.22 6.08
CA TYR A 435 9.93 28.82 6.14
C TYR A 435 11.21 28.60 5.32
N THR A 436 12.09 27.73 5.81
CA THR A 436 13.18 27.13 5.02
C THR A 436 13.36 25.66 5.39
N GLY A 437 13.55 24.78 4.41
CA GLY A 437 13.88 23.38 4.62
C GLY A 437 14.70 22.77 3.50
N LEU A 438 15.53 21.78 3.85
CA LEU A 438 16.31 20.94 2.94
C LEU A 438 15.93 19.48 3.17
N GLU A 439 15.77 18.72 2.11
CA GLU A 439 15.52 17.27 2.17
C GLU A 439 16.39 16.55 1.13
N ALA A 440 17.07 15.48 1.55
CA ALA A 440 17.93 14.66 0.70
C ALA A 440 17.53 13.19 0.83
N GLN A 441 17.08 12.59 -0.27
CA GLN A 441 16.75 11.17 -0.37
C GLN A 441 17.66 10.45 -1.37
N LYS A 442 18.07 9.22 -1.04
CA LYS A 442 18.92 8.38 -1.90
C LYS A 442 18.50 6.92 -1.87
N TYR A 443 18.41 6.32 -3.06
CA TYR A 443 18.17 4.90 -3.29
C TYR A 443 19.41 4.25 -3.90
N TRP A 444 19.99 3.23 -3.26
CA TRP A 444 21.15 2.52 -3.83
C TRP A 444 21.18 1.02 -3.50
N THR A 445 21.80 0.23 -4.38
CA THR A 445 22.04 -1.19 -4.14
C THR A 445 23.35 -1.42 -3.38
N THR A 446 23.32 -2.41 -2.50
CA THR A 446 24.51 -3.00 -1.85
C THR A 446 25.22 -3.99 -2.79
N ARG A 447 26.46 -4.39 -2.43
CA ARG A 447 27.19 -5.50 -3.08
C ARG A 447 26.45 -6.84 -3.04
N ARG A 448 25.44 -7.00 -2.17
CA ARG A 448 24.60 -8.22 -2.04
C ARG A 448 23.21 -8.06 -2.67
N GLN A 449 23.00 -7.04 -3.53
CA GLN A 449 21.73 -6.73 -4.21
C GLN A 449 20.53 -6.46 -3.27
N GLY A 450 20.79 -6.15 -1.99
CA GLY A 450 19.80 -5.49 -1.12
C GLY A 450 19.77 -4.00 -1.38
N LEU A 451 18.58 -3.39 -1.32
CA LEU A 451 18.33 -1.96 -1.52
C LEU A 451 18.42 -1.21 -0.19
N PHE A 452 19.06 -0.05 -0.20
CA PHE A 452 18.88 1.00 0.80
C PHE A 452 18.03 2.14 0.22
N ASN A 453 17.11 2.65 1.04
CA ASN A 453 16.54 3.99 0.94
C ASN A 453 17.02 4.77 2.16
N THR A 454 17.43 6.03 2.00
CA THR A 454 17.75 6.91 3.11
C THR A 454 17.29 8.32 2.80
N THR A 455 16.56 8.91 3.74
CA THR A 455 16.06 10.28 3.70
C THR A 455 16.62 11.03 4.91
N VAL A 456 17.16 12.22 4.70
CA VAL A 456 17.57 13.16 5.76
C VAL A 456 16.97 14.51 5.43
N GLY A 457 16.32 15.15 6.40
CA GLY A 457 15.71 16.46 6.25
C GLY A 457 15.97 17.35 7.47
N VAL A 458 16.08 18.65 7.21
CA VAL A 458 16.11 19.69 8.25
C VAL A 458 15.29 20.89 7.79
N SER A 459 14.48 21.46 8.68
CA SER A 459 13.71 22.68 8.40
C SER A 459 13.50 23.54 9.63
N THR A 460 13.09 24.79 9.45
CA THR A 460 12.70 25.71 10.52
C THR A 460 11.87 26.88 9.98
N PHE A 461 11.11 27.52 10.88
CA PHE A 461 10.41 28.76 10.64
C PHE A 461 11.14 29.92 11.33
N TRP A 462 11.38 31.00 10.62
CA TRP A 462 12.04 32.20 11.14
C TRP A 462 10.97 33.24 11.49
N GLN A 463 10.97 33.69 12.74
CA GLN A 463 10.01 34.68 13.26
C GLN A 463 10.75 35.68 14.15
N GLY A 464 10.84 36.95 13.73
CA GLY A 464 11.44 38.03 14.53
C GLY A 464 12.92 37.83 14.91
N GLY A 465 13.66 36.96 14.20
CA GLY A 465 15.04 36.57 14.53
C GLY A 465 15.15 35.28 15.36
N ALA A 466 14.04 34.72 15.85
CA ALA A 466 14.00 33.41 16.49
C ALA A 466 13.75 32.28 15.47
N LEU A 467 14.22 31.07 15.82
CA LEU A 467 13.88 29.81 15.15
C LEU A 467 12.70 29.16 15.86
N GLU A 468 11.60 28.94 15.16
CA GLU A 468 10.39 28.23 15.61
C GLU A 468 10.17 26.95 14.80
N ASP A 469 9.47 25.97 15.39
CA ASP A 469 9.01 24.75 14.74
C ASP A 469 10.11 24.07 13.88
N ALA A 470 11.33 24.05 14.40
CA ALA A 470 12.45 23.39 13.76
C ALA A 470 12.21 21.87 13.71
N VAL A 471 12.60 21.20 12.63
CA VAL A 471 12.45 19.75 12.43
C VAL A 471 13.77 19.17 11.98
N ILE A 472 14.17 18.06 12.58
CA ILE A 472 15.26 17.19 12.12
C ILE A 472 14.66 15.81 11.89
N HIS A 473 14.78 15.29 10.66
CA HIS A 473 14.30 13.96 10.29
C HIS A 473 15.42 13.14 9.65
N ALA A 474 15.60 11.90 10.10
CA ALA A 474 16.55 10.97 9.52
C ALA A 474 15.95 9.55 9.49
N ARG A 475 15.73 9.03 8.28
CA ARG A 475 15.11 7.73 8.04
C ARG A 475 16.00 6.86 7.16
N ALA A 476 16.26 5.64 7.59
CA ALA A 476 17.04 4.65 6.84
C ALA A 476 16.27 3.33 6.76
N GLU A 477 16.07 2.83 5.53
CA GLU A 477 15.34 1.60 5.27
C GLU A 477 16.21 0.66 4.44
N TYR A 478 16.29 -0.60 4.86
CA TYR A 478 17.02 -1.65 4.18
C TYR A 478 16.08 -2.80 3.81
N TYR A 479 16.14 -3.18 2.53
CA TYR A 479 15.36 -4.27 1.96
C TYR A 479 16.33 -5.30 1.40
N SER A 480 16.42 -6.49 1.98
CA SER A 480 17.31 -7.53 1.48
C SER A 480 16.96 -7.96 0.06
N ARG A 481 17.92 -8.54 -0.68
CA ARG A 481 17.59 -9.42 -1.81
C ARG A 481 16.63 -10.52 -1.33
N LEU A 482 15.79 -11.04 -2.21
CA LEU A 482 15.07 -12.29 -1.99
C LEU A 482 16.10 -13.43 -1.81
N PHE A 483 16.08 -14.12 -0.67
CA PHE A 483 17.01 -15.21 -0.36
C PHE A 483 16.26 -16.52 -0.11
N SER A 484 16.86 -17.64 -0.53
CA SER A 484 16.30 -18.98 -0.36
C SER A 484 16.95 -19.70 0.83
N ILE A 485 16.12 -20.34 1.66
CA ILE A 485 16.55 -21.35 2.63
C ILE A 485 15.85 -22.64 2.24
N ARG A 486 16.61 -23.61 1.72
CA ARG A 486 16.08 -24.79 1.01
C ARG A 486 15.11 -24.32 -0.10
N LYS A 487 13.86 -24.79 -0.12
CA LYS A 487 12.82 -24.39 -1.10
C LYS A 487 12.01 -23.14 -0.69
N SER A 488 12.27 -22.56 0.47
CA SER A 488 11.49 -21.42 0.99
C SER A 488 12.15 -20.08 0.64
N ARG A 489 11.40 -19.17 0.02
CA ARG A 489 11.85 -17.81 -0.35
C ARG A 489 11.54 -16.81 0.76
N PHE A 490 12.52 -16.07 1.23
CA PHE A 490 12.44 -15.09 2.32
C PHE A 490 12.97 -13.71 1.91
N ARG A 491 12.51 -12.66 2.58
CA ARG A 491 13.06 -11.29 2.50
C ARG A 491 13.08 -10.67 3.89
N GLN A 492 14.09 -9.87 4.18
CA GLN A 492 14.20 -9.09 5.40
C GLN A 492 14.01 -7.61 5.09
N PHE A 493 13.22 -6.95 5.92
CA PHE A 493 13.08 -5.50 5.99
C PHE A 493 13.63 -5.01 7.32
N VAL A 494 14.29 -3.86 7.31
CA VAL A 494 14.70 -3.11 8.50
C VAL A 494 14.44 -1.63 8.25
N ASN A 495 13.85 -0.93 9.20
CA ASN A 495 13.65 0.51 9.14
C ASN A 495 14.11 1.16 10.45
N LEU A 496 14.72 2.33 10.32
CA LEU A 496 15.10 3.23 11.39
C LEU A 496 14.53 4.62 11.03
N ASP A 497 13.83 5.26 11.95
CA ASP A 497 13.19 6.56 11.74
C ASP A 497 13.38 7.42 12.99
N TYR A 498 14.17 8.47 12.86
CA TYR A 498 14.47 9.47 13.89
C TYR A 498 13.79 10.79 13.51
N LEU A 499 13.04 11.38 14.45
CA LEU A 499 12.32 12.63 14.24
C LEU A 499 12.39 13.48 15.51
N GLU A 500 12.77 14.74 15.36
CA GLU A 500 12.99 15.68 16.46
C GLU A 500 12.50 17.10 16.12
N SER A 501 11.93 17.79 17.11
CA SER A 501 11.70 19.23 17.06
C SER A 501 12.36 19.92 18.27
N PRO A 502 13.53 20.57 18.09
CA PRO A 502 14.27 21.18 19.20
C PRO A 502 13.62 22.45 19.79
N ASN A 503 12.78 23.16 19.04
CA ASN A 503 12.05 24.34 19.53
C ASN A 503 10.62 24.39 18.95
N PRO A 504 9.69 23.57 19.47
CA PRO A 504 8.30 23.54 19.01
C PRO A 504 7.55 24.80 19.48
N PHE A 505 6.78 25.43 18.58
CA PHE A 505 5.96 26.60 18.88
C PHE A 505 4.48 26.36 18.57
N PHE A 506 4.16 25.82 17.39
CA PHE A 506 2.81 25.38 17.03
C PHE A 506 2.68 23.86 16.85
N TYR A 507 3.81 23.14 16.69
CA TYR A 507 3.75 21.67 16.60
C TYR A 507 3.30 21.02 17.90
N LYS A 508 2.30 20.13 17.79
CA LYS A 508 1.89 19.22 18.87
C LYS A 508 2.90 18.06 18.99
N PRO A 509 3.14 17.51 20.20
CA PRO A 509 4.18 16.50 20.40
C PRO A 509 3.89 15.19 19.65
N LEU A 510 4.98 14.50 19.29
CA LEU A 510 4.93 13.17 18.69
C LEU A 510 4.36 12.15 19.67
N ASN A 511 3.95 11.00 19.13
CA ASN A 511 3.57 9.82 19.90
C ASN A 511 4.02 8.55 19.18
N ILE A 512 3.82 7.39 19.79
CA ILE A 512 4.24 6.07 19.27
C ILE A 512 3.06 5.12 18.95
N ASN A 513 1.85 5.66 18.75
CA ASN A 513 0.64 4.87 18.50
C ASN A 513 0.53 4.41 17.03
N ASN A 514 0.21 3.12 16.81
CA ASN A 514 0.09 2.47 15.49
C ASN A 514 1.19 2.90 14.50
N ASP A 515 0.83 3.58 13.41
CA ASP A 515 1.73 3.98 12.32
C ASP A 515 2.83 4.98 12.75
N ASN A 516 2.64 5.68 13.87
CA ASN A 516 3.62 6.61 14.42
C ASN A 516 4.75 5.91 15.20
N GLY A 517 4.66 4.60 15.43
CA GLY A 517 5.63 3.83 16.20
C GLY A 517 5.37 2.33 16.21
N ILE A 518 4.62 1.84 17.20
CA ILE A 518 4.38 0.41 17.41
C ILE A 518 2.96 0.02 16.98
N TRP A 519 2.85 -0.94 16.06
CA TRP A 519 1.55 -1.43 15.57
C TRP A 519 0.72 -2.02 16.72
N GLY A 520 -0.48 -1.47 16.94
CA GLY A 520 -1.36 -1.88 18.02
C GLY A 520 -1.21 -1.09 19.32
N TYR A 521 -0.21 -0.20 19.46
CA TYR A 521 -0.24 0.81 20.53
C TYR A 521 -1.36 1.81 20.24
N ARG A 522 -2.31 1.97 21.17
CA ARG A 522 -3.54 2.75 20.97
C ARG A 522 -3.82 3.64 22.18
N ASN A 523 -4.06 4.92 21.91
CA ASN A 523 -4.36 5.94 22.93
C ASN A 523 -3.31 6.05 24.06
N THR A 524 -2.07 5.62 23.83
CA THR A 524 -0.98 5.79 24.80
C THR A 524 -0.66 7.28 24.94
N LYS A 525 -0.60 7.78 26.17
CA LYS A 525 -0.27 9.19 26.50
C LYS A 525 1.24 9.45 26.51
N LEU A 526 1.99 8.71 25.69
CA LEU A 526 3.44 8.86 25.56
C LEU A 526 3.72 9.91 24.49
N ASN A 527 3.89 11.14 24.96
CA ASN A 527 4.08 12.32 24.13
C ASN A 527 5.48 12.90 24.37
N GLY A 528 6.15 13.36 23.31
CA GLY A 528 7.46 14.00 23.38
C GLY A 528 7.85 14.62 22.04
N TYR A 529 8.88 15.47 22.02
CA TYR A 529 9.30 16.15 20.79
C TYR A 529 10.46 15.46 20.03
N GLN A 530 11.03 14.39 20.60
CA GLN A 530 12.07 13.57 19.98
C GLN A 530 11.67 12.10 20.03
N ARG A 531 11.69 11.41 18.89
CA ARG A 531 11.28 10.01 18.70
C ARG A 531 12.33 9.25 17.90
N LEU A 532 12.60 8.01 18.30
CA LEU A 532 13.38 7.04 17.52
C LEU A 532 12.61 5.73 17.43
N ASN A 533 12.22 5.37 16.21
CA ASN A 533 11.57 4.12 15.87
C ASN A 533 12.55 3.17 15.16
N PHE A 534 12.54 1.91 15.56
CA PHE A 534 13.21 0.80 14.88
C PHE A 534 12.19 -0.29 14.55
N GLY A 535 12.21 -0.78 13.33
CA GLY A 535 11.40 -1.90 12.88
C GLY A 535 12.22 -2.93 12.12
N SER A 536 11.83 -4.18 12.25
CA SER A 536 12.45 -5.32 11.57
C SER A 536 11.34 -6.31 11.22
N GLU A 537 11.22 -6.68 9.94
CA GLU A 537 10.21 -7.64 9.49
C GLU A 537 10.81 -8.70 8.55
N THR A 538 10.66 -9.97 8.91
CA THR A 538 11.00 -11.11 8.07
C THR A 538 9.75 -11.61 7.38
N VAL A 539 9.73 -11.61 6.04
CA VAL A 539 8.61 -12.14 5.23
C VAL A 539 9.01 -13.46 4.57
N TYR A 540 8.14 -14.46 4.71
CA TYR A 540 8.18 -15.74 4.01
C TYR A 540 7.13 -15.78 2.90
N TYR A 541 7.58 -15.91 1.66
CA TYR A 541 6.72 -16.06 0.48
C TYR A 541 6.35 -17.53 0.30
N SER A 542 5.15 -17.91 0.75
CA SER A 542 4.71 -19.31 0.69
C SER A 542 4.30 -19.71 -0.73
N PRO A 543 4.57 -20.97 -1.16
CA PRO A 543 3.96 -21.52 -2.36
C PRO A 543 2.45 -21.77 -2.19
N LEU A 544 1.89 -21.63 -0.98
CA LEU A 544 0.47 -21.83 -0.71
C LEU A 544 -0.41 -20.84 -1.51
N ARG A 545 -1.31 -21.40 -2.31
CA ARG A 545 -2.29 -20.67 -3.13
C ARG A 545 -3.66 -21.32 -3.03
N PHE A 546 -4.72 -20.52 -3.15
CA PHE A 546 -6.11 -20.99 -3.15
C PHE A 546 -6.95 -20.05 -4.03
N LEU A 547 -7.55 -20.55 -5.11
CA LEU A 547 -8.38 -19.76 -6.04
C LEU A 547 -7.72 -18.43 -6.53
N GLY A 548 -6.39 -18.41 -6.67
CA GLY A 548 -5.62 -17.22 -7.07
C GLY A 548 -5.14 -16.35 -5.90
N PHE A 549 -5.73 -16.49 -4.70
CA PHE A 549 -5.17 -15.90 -3.49
C PHE A 549 -3.85 -16.58 -3.12
N LYS A 550 -2.88 -15.78 -2.71
CA LYS A 550 -1.51 -16.16 -2.32
C LYS A 550 -1.29 -15.77 -0.86
N PHE A 551 -0.50 -16.55 -0.13
CA PHE A 551 -0.26 -16.36 1.31
C PHE A 551 1.21 -16.03 1.57
N ASN A 552 1.48 -14.88 2.20
CA ASN A 552 2.80 -14.54 2.72
C ASN A 552 2.72 -14.55 4.25
N PHE A 553 3.66 -15.21 4.93
CA PHE A 553 3.76 -15.19 6.40
C PHE A 553 4.81 -14.15 6.80
N PHE A 554 4.66 -13.53 7.98
CA PHE A 554 5.63 -12.56 8.47
C PHE A 554 5.84 -12.64 9.98
N ALA A 555 7.03 -12.29 10.42
CA ALA A 555 7.39 -12.04 11.81
C ALA A 555 7.97 -10.62 11.92
N SER A 556 7.60 -9.88 12.96
CA SER A 556 7.93 -8.46 13.12
C SER A 556 8.40 -8.17 14.54
N LEU A 557 9.50 -7.41 14.64
CA LEU A 557 10.02 -6.80 15.86
C LEU A 557 9.98 -5.28 15.66
N GLN A 558 9.40 -4.57 16.62
CA GLN A 558 9.27 -3.12 16.63
C GLN A 558 9.73 -2.59 17.98
N ALA A 559 10.45 -1.46 17.97
CA ALA A 559 10.94 -0.78 19.14
C ALA A 559 10.83 0.74 18.97
N SER A 560 10.40 1.45 20.01
CA SER A 560 10.27 2.91 19.99
C SER A 560 10.79 3.54 21.28
N MET A 561 11.61 4.58 21.15
CA MET A 561 11.98 5.51 22.21
C MET A 561 11.34 6.87 21.93
N ILE A 562 10.93 7.57 22.99
CA ILE A 562 10.36 8.93 22.91
C ILE A 562 10.65 9.70 24.20
N THR A 563 10.91 11.01 24.10
CA THR A 563 11.21 11.90 25.24
C THR A 563 9.95 12.25 26.04
N ALA A 564 9.40 11.26 26.73
CA ALA A 564 8.16 11.38 27.52
C ALA A 564 8.39 11.43 29.04
N ARG A 565 9.64 11.28 29.51
CA ARG A 565 10.03 11.37 30.94
C ARG A 565 11.28 12.21 31.19
N ASN A 566 12.14 12.35 30.19
CA ASN A 566 13.43 13.04 30.26
C ASN A 566 13.72 13.58 28.85
N ASP A 567 14.38 14.73 28.76
CA ASP A 567 14.71 15.37 27.48
C ASP A 567 15.79 14.60 26.71
N ASN A 568 16.62 13.80 27.40
CA ASN A 568 17.53 12.86 26.74
C ASN A 568 16.80 11.58 26.32
N LEU A 569 16.57 11.41 25.02
CA LEU A 569 15.98 10.21 24.41
C LEU A 569 16.53 8.89 24.95
N PHE A 570 17.85 8.75 25.10
CA PHE A 570 18.47 7.49 25.52
C PHE A 570 18.28 7.18 27.01
N SER A 571 17.84 8.16 27.81
CA SER A 571 17.42 7.96 29.21
C SER A 571 15.93 7.55 29.33
N ASN A 572 15.17 7.53 28.24
CA ASN A 572 13.78 7.06 28.22
C ASN A 572 13.70 5.54 27.95
N PRO A 573 12.67 4.84 28.44
CA PRO A 573 12.51 3.41 28.20
C PRO A 573 12.26 3.09 26.72
N VAL A 574 12.88 2.02 26.23
CA VAL A 574 12.55 1.41 24.93
C VAL A 574 11.23 0.66 25.05
N TYR A 575 10.18 1.10 24.36
CA TYR A 575 8.93 0.35 24.21
C TYR A 575 9.09 -0.71 23.12
N LEU A 576 8.46 -1.88 23.29
CA LEU A 576 8.61 -3.03 22.40
C LEU A 576 7.27 -3.59 21.93
N GLY A 577 7.25 -4.06 20.68
CA GLY A 577 6.21 -4.92 20.11
C GLY A 577 6.83 -6.06 19.31
N ILE A 578 6.44 -7.29 19.63
CA ILE A 578 6.88 -8.52 18.97
C ILE A 578 5.64 -9.22 18.43
N GLY A 579 5.61 -9.55 17.15
CA GLY A 579 4.42 -10.15 16.54
C GLY A 579 4.68 -10.86 15.23
N GLY A 580 3.59 -11.28 14.61
CA GLY A 580 3.62 -11.97 13.33
C GLY A 580 2.23 -12.40 12.87
N GLY A 581 2.18 -13.09 11.74
CA GLY A 581 0.94 -13.56 11.15
C GLY A 581 1.06 -13.84 9.66
N PHE A 582 0.01 -13.56 8.92
CA PHE A 582 -0.02 -13.76 7.47
C PHE A 582 -0.81 -12.66 6.74
N ARG A 583 -0.49 -12.53 5.46
CA ARG A 583 -1.10 -11.61 4.50
C ARG A 583 -1.66 -12.42 3.34
N ILE A 584 -2.91 -12.15 2.94
CA ILE A 584 -3.59 -12.80 1.83
C ILE A 584 -3.92 -11.77 0.75
N LYS A 585 -3.54 -12.05 -0.50
CA LYS A 585 -3.81 -11.18 -1.66
C LYS A 585 -4.05 -12.01 -2.91
N ASN A 586 -4.92 -11.52 -3.79
CA ASN A 586 -5.05 -12.00 -5.18
C ASN A 586 -4.75 -10.82 -6.11
N GLU A 587 -3.68 -10.92 -6.91
CA GLU A 587 -3.22 -9.83 -7.80
C GLU A 587 -4.16 -9.60 -9.00
N ASN A 588 -5.06 -10.54 -9.30
CA ASN A 588 -6.08 -10.39 -10.34
C ASN A 588 -7.36 -9.71 -9.83
N LEU A 589 -7.47 -9.39 -8.53
CA LEU A 589 -8.65 -8.78 -7.90
C LEU A 589 -8.32 -7.40 -7.33
N SER A 590 -9.23 -6.44 -7.47
CA SER A 590 -9.10 -5.10 -6.88
C SER A 590 -9.41 -5.07 -5.36
N LEU A 591 -8.92 -6.06 -4.62
CA LEU A 591 -9.04 -6.17 -3.16
C LEU A 591 -7.76 -5.66 -2.48
N ASN A 592 -7.91 -5.01 -1.32
CA ASN A 592 -6.79 -4.75 -0.42
C ASN A 592 -6.19 -6.05 0.12
N THR A 593 -4.94 -6.01 0.58
CA THR A 593 -4.27 -7.17 1.17
C THR A 593 -4.84 -7.44 2.57
N ILE A 594 -5.40 -8.62 2.82
CA ILE A 594 -5.94 -8.98 4.14
C ILE A 594 -4.77 -9.36 5.06
N LYS A 595 -4.55 -8.60 6.13
CA LYS A 595 -3.56 -8.86 7.19
C LYS A 595 -4.27 -9.52 8.38
N VAL A 596 -3.81 -10.70 8.77
CA VAL A 596 -4.16 -11.35 10.04
C VAL A 596 -2.90 -11.41 10.89
N SER A 597 -2.94 -10.84 12.10
CA SER A 597 -1.73 -10.71 12.93
C SER A 597 -1.98 -10.75 14.42
N GLY A 598 -1.06 -11.37 15.15
CA GLY A 598 -0.96 -11.30 16.61
C GLY A 598 0.31 -10.57 17.04
N TYR A 599 0.21 -9.74 18.08
CA TYR A 599 1.32 -9.01 18.69
C TYR A 599 1.31 -9.18 20.21
N TYR A 600 2.49 -9.13 20.81
CA TYR A 600 2.77 -9.14 22.25
C TYR A 600 3.66 -7.95 22.60
N PHE A 601 3.40 -7.32 23.73
CA PHE A 601 3.98 -6.05 24.15
C PHE A 601 4.58 -6.20 25.56
N PRO A 602 5.85 -6.64 25.69
CA PRO A 602 6.44 -7.03 26.97
C PRO A 602 6.39 -5.94 28.05
N ASN A 603 6.52 -4.69 27.62
CA ASN A 603 6.59 -3.48 28.45
C ASN A 603 5.52 -2.45 28.03
N ALA A 604 4.32 -2.95 27.70
CA ALA A 604 3.14 -2.14 27.39
C ALA A 604 2.93 -0.99 28.42
N PRO A 605 2.68 0.25 27.96
CA PRO A 605 2.31 1.36 28.84
C PRO A 605 1.01 1.12 29.63
N VAL A 606 0.77 1.94 30.65
CA VAL A 606 -0.53 1.94 31.36
C VAL A 606 -1.66 2.19 30.35
N LEU A 607 -2.78 1.46 30.50
CA LEU A 607 -3.92 1.38 29.57
C LEU A 607 -3.70 0.62 28.25
N GLN A 608 -2.46 0.27 27.88
CA GLN A 608 -2.19 -0.56 26.69
C GLN A 608 -2.34 -2.07 27.02
N PRO A 609 -3.13 -2.86 26.27
CA PRO A 609 -3.19 -4.30 26.47
C PRO A 609 -1.84 -4.96 26.12
N LYS A 610 -1.45 -5.98 26.88
CA LYS A 610 -0.17 -6.71 26.70
C LYS A 610 -0.12 -7.58 25.43
N SER A 611 -1.25 -7.84 24.79
CA SER A 611 -1.34 -8.54 23.52
C SER A 611 -2.50 -8.01 22.68
N MET A 612 -2.42 -8.21 21.36
CA MET A 612 -3.47 -7.87 20.41
C MET A 612 -3.55 -8.95 19.32
N VAL A 613 -4.75 -9.31 18.91
CA VAL A 613 -5.01 -10.07 17.68
C VAL A 613 -5.92 -9.24 16.79
N GLU A 614 -5.59 -9.13 15.51
CA GLU A 614 -6.25 -8.24 14.57
C GLU A 614 -6.40 -8.88 13.19
N ILE A 615 -7.56 -8.65 12.57
CA ILE A 615 -7.85 -8.91 11.16
C ILE A 615 -8.21 -7.56 10.55
N THR A 616 -7.48 -7.13 9.53
CA THR A 616 -7.68 -5.82 8.86
C THR A 616 -7.24 -5.88 7.40
N THR A 617 -7.68 -4.92 6.59
CA THR A 617 -7.18 -4.70 5.23
C THR A 617 -6.05 -3.67 5.24
N ILE A 618 -4.93 -4.00 4.60
CA ILE A 618 -3.83 -3.06 4.34
C ILE A 618 -3.73 -2.76 2.84
N VAL A 619 -3.40 -1.52 2.51
CA VAL A 619 -3.09 -1.09 1.13
C VAL A 619 -1.79 -1.79 0.68
N ASP A 620 -1.69 -2.11 -0.61
CA ASP A 620 -0.45 -2.65 -1.18
C ASP A 620 0.68 -1.61 -1.07
N PHE A 621 1.71 -1.89 -0.26
CA PHE A 621 2.94 -1.11 -0.29
C PHE A 621 3.54 -1.12 -1.70
N ARG A 622 3.88 0.06 -2.22
CA ARG A 622 4.65 0.28 -3.44
C ARG A 622 5.75 1.29 -3.13
N PHE A 623 6.83 1.30 -3.91
CA PHE A 623 7.74 2.43 -3.89
C PHE A 623 7.04 3.69 -4.40
N ASP A 624 7.45 4.82 -3.84
CA ASP A 624 7.08 6.12 -4.36
C ASP A 624 7.90 6.43 -5.62
N VAL A 625 7.23 6.34 -6.78
CA VAL A 625 7.87 6.43 -8.11
C VAL A 625 7.65 7.79 -8.79
N SER A 626 7.24 8.82 -8.05
CA SER A 626 7.08 10.19 -8.55
C SER A 626 8.11 11.09 -7.88
N ALA A 627 9.15 11.51 -8.62
CA ALA A 627 10.13 12.46 -8.09
C ALA A 627 9.46 13.79 -7.70
N LEU A 628 8.73 14.41 -8.64
CA LEU A 628 8.04 15.68 -8.44
C LEU A 628 6.69 15.46 -7.75
N LYS A 629 6.37 16.34 -6.78
CA LYS A 629 5.13 16.32 -5.97
C LYS A 629 4.71 17.74 -5.58
N ALA A 630 3.57 17.86 -4.88
CA ALA A 630 3.19 19.10 -4.22
C ALA A 630 4.24 19.49 -3.15
N PRO A 631 4.83 20.71 -3.20
CA PRO A 631 5.71 21.22 -2.15
C PRO A 631 5.08 21.16 -0.77
N ALA A 632 5.87 20.86 0.26
CA ALA A 632 5.37 20.75 1.63
C ALA A 632 6.41 21.20 2.67
N PHE A 633 5.93 21.51 3.87
CA PHE A 633 6.80 21.57 5.05
C PHE A 633 7.31 20.16 5.40
N LEU A 634 8.51 20.06 5.99
CA LEU A 634 9.04 18.79 6.49
C LEU A 634 8.14 18.29 7.62
N SER A 635 7.57 17.09 7.47
CA SER A 635 6.48 16.60 8.32
C SER A 635 6.97 16.20 9.72
N PHE A 636 6.41 16.82 10.75
CA PHE A 636 6.63 16.47 12.15
C PHE A 636 5.40 15.76 12.76
N ARG A 637 5.21 14.46 12.47
CA ARG A 637 4.15 13.60 13.04
C ARG A 637 4.63 12.16 13.22
#